data_AF-A0A813EA38-F1
#
_entry.id   AF-A0A813EA38-F1
#
_cell.length_a   1.000
_cell.length_b   1.000
_cell.length_c   1.000
_cell.angle_alpha   90.00
_cell.angle_beta   90.00
_cell.angle_gamma   90.00
#
_symmetry.space_group_name_H-M   'P 1'
#
loop_
_entity.id
_entity.type
_entity.pdbx_description
1 polymer ?
#
loop_
_entity_poly.entity_id
_entity_poly.type
_entity_poly.pdbx_seq_one_letter_code
_entity_poly.pdbx_strand_id
1 'polypeptide(L)'
;MTFADILDMVVEQEGRCAYSGVAMEMLMPNSHWRMSLERRTNTEGYSRNNCALIAAEFNTSDYSRHPGVDLAEVGGTAQWSEAKFRSVFELRLFAMDLCQLAKDIRDARIKQPSSRLPVTSWPRSPNAAGEWSCCSCGLQKYPSEFYKNHRQTGDLHSYCKACAKERYRRRGKTFRGNAQRLLVQARRRSRFRGQAFALDLDDMLQMLWLQKGRCFYSGIPLQYKQQHTDWRMSLERLDNSIGYIRSNCVLIAVEFNTSDHSRNIARTTVFGTAQWSRAKVAHVWGHPGAQSLSAYLCDARVPAGQPLPEN
;
A
#
# COMPACT_ATOMS: atom_id res chain seq x y z
N MET A 1 -3.78 -12.28 27.99
CA MET A 1 -4.85 -11.28 28.19
C MET A 1 -6.16 -12.03 28.41
N THR A 2 -6.87 -11.69 29.47
CA THR A 2 -8.14 -12.31 29.88
C THR A 2 -9.33 -11.48 29.38
N PHE A 3 -10.56 -12.00 29.54
CA PHE A 3 -11.77 -11.23 29.27
C PHE A 3 -11.95 -10.06 30.25
N ALA A 4 -11.59 -10.27 31.52
CA ALA A 4 -11.60 -9.20 32.53
C ALA A 4 -10.66 -8.05 32.16
N ASP A 5 -9.45 -8.37 31.64
CA ASP A 5 -8.52 -7.33 31.15
C ASP A 5 -9.17 -6.46 30.07
N ILE A 6 -9.94 -7.06 29.15
CA ILE A 6 -10.63 -6.33 28.08
C ILE A 6 -11.73 -5.43 28.66
N LEU A 7 -12.50 -5.91 29.64
CA LEU A 7 -13.54 -5.11 30.30
C LEU A 7 -12.94 -3.92 31.05
N ASP A 8 -11.84 -4.13 31.78
CA ASP A 8 -11.11 -3.05 32.44
C ASP A 8 -10.65 -2.01 31.42
N MET A 9 -10.07 -2.44 30.29
CA MET A 9 -9.66 -1.53 29.22
C MET A 9 -10.84 -0.75 28.61
N VAL A 10 -12.04 -1.35 28.51
CA VAL A 10 -13.25 -0.64 28.04
C VAL A 10 -13.60 0.47 29.02
N VAL A 11 -13.57 0.20 30.32
CA VAL A 11 -13.87 1.19 31.37
C VAL A 11 -12.80 2.29 31.38
N GLU A 12 -11.53 1.93 31.38
CA GLU A 12 -10.38 2.85 31.37
C GLU A 12 -10.39 3.78 30.14
N GLN A 13 -10.82 3.28 28.98
CA GLN A 13 -10.93 4.06 27.75
C GLN A 13 -12.30 4.70 27.54
N GLU A 14 -13.23 4.57 28.50
CA GLU A 14 -14.61 5.07 28.40
C GLU A 14 -15.35 4.60 27.13
N GLY A 15 -15.03 3.38 26.66
CA GLY A 15 -15.57 2.83 25.41
C GLY A 15 -15.11 3.56 24.14
N ARG A 16 -14.01 4.33 24.18
CA ARG A 16 -13.48 5.09 23.05
C ARG A 16 -12.22 4.47 22.46
N CYS A 17 -11.97 4.73 21.19
CA CYS A 17 -10.75 4.33 20.50
C CYS A 17 -9.53 5.04 21.11
N ALA A 18 -8.51 4.28 21.50
CA ALA A 18 -7.30 4.82 22.13
C ALA A 18 -6.52 5.81 21.25
N TYR A 19 -6.66 5.74 19.92
CA TYR A 19 -5.97 6.68 19.02
C TYR A 19 -6.80 7.91 18.71
N SER A 20 -8.09 7.72 18.41
CA SER A 20 -8.92 8.79 17.83
C SER A 20 -9.91 9.42 18.80
N GLY A 21 -10.17 8.79 19.96
CA GLY A 21 -11.23 9.19 20.88
C GLY A 21 -12.66 8.94 20.36
N VAL A 22 -12.82 8.41 19.15
CA VAL A 22 -14.13 8.03 18.60
C VAL A 22 -14.78 6.98 19.49
N ALA A 23 -16.05 7.20 19.85
CA ALA A 23 -16.83 6.24 20.61
C ALA A 23 -17.02 4.96 19.79
N MET A 24 -16.65 3.83 20.38
CA MET A 24 -16.76 2.53 19.70
C MET A 24 -18.16 1.94 19.90
N GLU A 25 -18.71 1.39 18.83
CA GLU A 25 -20.07 0.86 18.78
C GLU A 25 -20.08 -0.63 19.19
N MET A 26 -19.78 -0.91 20.47
CA MET A 26 -19.50 -2.27 20.97
C MET A 26 -20.67 -3.25 20.85
N LEU A 27 -21.91 -2.75 20.83
CA LEU A 27 -23.13 -3.56 20.80
C LEU A 27 -23.74 -3.68 19.40
N MET A 28 -23.13 -3.06 18.38
CA MET A 28 -23.61 -3.11 17.00
C MET A 28 -22.68 -3.96 16.15
N PRO A 29 -23.04 -5.21 15.84
CA PRO A 29 -22.22 -6.04 14.97
C PRO A 29 -22.09 -5.39 13.59
N ASN A 30 -20.89 -5.47 13.01
CA ASN A 30 -20.56 -4.93 11.70
C ASN A 30 -20.74 -3.41 11.55
N SER A 31 -20.65 -2.63 12.62
CA SER A 31 -20.82 -1.18 12.55
C SER A 31 -19.57 -0.44 12.00
N HIS A 32 -19.67 0.89 11.86
CA HIS A 32 -18.62 1.75 11.28
C HIS A 32 -17.49 2.11 12.25
N TRP A 33 -17.62 1.79 13.54
CA TRP A 33 -16.60 2.03 14.57
C TRP A 33 -16.56 0.87 15.56
N ARG A 34 -16.55 -0.36 15.04
CA ARG A 34 -16.50 -1.56 15.88
C ARG A 34 -15.19 -1.62 16.66
N MET A 35 -15.25 -2.11 17.88
CA MET A 35 -14.06 -2.29 18.72
C MET A 35 -13.14 -3.36 18.13
N SER A 36 -11.84 -3.11 18.21
CA SER A 36 -10.78 -4.03 17.88
C SER A 36 -9.65 -3.89 18.88
N LEU A 37 -8.75 -4.87 18.89
CA LEU A 37 -7.63 -4.93 19.81
C LEU A 37 -6.33 -4.80 19.02
N GLU A 38 -5.54 -3.79 19.37
CA GLU A 38 -4.27 -3.49 18.73
C GLU A 38 -3.11 -3.61 19.71
N ARG A 39 -2.00 -4.17 19.24
CA ARG A 39 -0.77 -4.21 20.04
C ARG A 39 -0.04 -2.89 19.94
N ARG A 40 0.49 -2.40 21.06
CA ARG A 40 1.34 -1.19 21.11
C ARG A 40 2.71 -1.46 20.49
N THR A 41 3.26 -2.65 20.72
CA THR A 41 4.43 -3.18 20.01
C THR A 41 4.18 -4.59 19.47
N ASN A 42 4.70 -4.88 18.28
CA ASN A 42 4.59 -6.19 17.63
C ASN A 42 5.61 -7.23 18.14
N THR A 43 6.61 -6.78 18.91
CA THR A 43 7.63 -7.66 19.51
C THR A 43 7.09 -8.48 20.67
N GLU A 44 5.98 -8.02 21.28
CA GLU A 44 5.33 -8.69 22.40
C GLU A 44 4.00 -9.32 22.00
N GLY A 45 3.54 -10.27 22.80
CA GLY A 45 2.22 -10.88 22.64
C GLY A 45 1.08 -9.94 23.07
N TYR A 46 -0.14 -10.48 23.06
CA TYR A 46 -1.31 -9.79 23.59
C TYR A 46 -1.32 -9.85 25.13
N SER A 47 -1.04 -8.70 25.75
CA SER A 47 -1.11 -8.49 27.19
C SER A 47 -1.85 -7.16 27.46
N ARG A 48 -2.41 -7.01 28.66
CA ARG A 48 -3.09 -5.77 29.09
C ARG A 48 -2.20 -4.54 28.89
N ASN A 49 -0.90 -4.66 29.20
CA ASN A 49 0.06 -3.56 29.11
C ASN A 49 0.54 -3.26 27.68
N ASN A 50 0.49 -4.26 26.78
CA ASN A 50 0.90 -4.11 25.38
C ASN A 50 -0.29 -3.95 24.43
N CYS A 51 -1.51 -3.74 24.91
CA CYS A 51 -2.68 -3.60 24.04
C CYS A 51 -3.40 -2.28 24.27
N ALA A 52 -4.21 -1.91 23.28
CA ALA A 52 -5.17 -0.83 23.35
C ALA A 52 -6.42 -1.23 22.58
N LEU A 53 -7.59 -0.77 23.02
CA LEU A 53 -8.82 -0.92 22.25
C LEU A 53 -8.89 0.22 21.23
N ILE A 54 -9.11 -0.12 19.97
CA ILE A 54 -9.15 0.82 18.86
C ILE A 54 -10.41 0.58 18.02
N ALA A 55 -10.83 1.57 17.24
CA ALA A 55 -11.80 1.31 16.20
C ALA A 55 -11.15 0.46 15.08
N ALA A 56 -11.87 -0.51 14.54
CA ALA A 56 -11.33 -1.49 13.59
C ALA A 56 -10.77 -0.87 12.30
N GLU A 57 -11.17 0.35 11.97
CA GLU A 57 -10.62 1.17 10.89
C GLU A 57 -9.12 1.45 11.08
N PHE A 58 -8.63 1.46 12.31
CA PHE A 58 -7.22 1.62 12.61
C PHE A 58 -6.47 0.28 12.71
N ASN A 59 -7.18 -0.85 12.61
CA ASN A 59 -6.57 -2.18 12.64
C ASN A 59 -6.09 -2.57 11.24
N THR A 60 -4.85 -2.22 10.94
CA THR A 60 -4.15 -2.56 9.70
C THR A 60 -3.22 -3.74 9.90
N SER A 61 -3.05 -4.58 8.87
CA SER A 61 -2.18 -5.74 8.95
C SER A 61 -0.73 -5.38 9.25
N ASP A 62 -0.16 -6.04 10.25
CA ASP A 62 1.27 -6.01 10.55
C ASP A 62 2.04 -6.96 9.61
N TYR A 63 2.91 -6.39 8.78
CA TYR A 63 3.77 -7.13 7.85
C TYR A 63 5.18 -7.39 8.39
N SER A 64 5.50 -6.94 9.62
CA SER A 64 6.83 -7.08 10.21
C SER A 64 7.26 -8.53 10.41
N ARG A 65 6.30 -9.47 10.48
CA ARG A 65 6.54 -10.90 10.70
C ARG A 65 6.82 -11.71 9.43
N HIS A 66 6.95 -11.08 8.27
CA HIS A 66 7.29 -11.82 7.06
C HIS A 66 8.73 -12.33 7.10
N PRO A 67 8.99 -13.64 6.84
CA PRO A 67 10.34 -14.19 6.84
C PRO A 67 11.30 -13.40 5.94
N GLY A 68 12.44 -12.98 6.49
CA GLY A 68 13.46 -12.22 5.77
C GLY A 68 13.26 -10.71 5.73
N VAL A 69 12.29 -10.17 6.48
CA VAL A 69 12.21 -8.74 6.78
C VAL A 69 13.03 -8.46 8.04
N ASP A 70 14.08 -7.65 7.90
CA ASP A 70 14.82 -7.15 9.07
C ASP A 70 13.93 -6.14 9.81
N LEU A 71 13.63 -6.41 11.07
CA LEU A 71 12.78 -5.56 11.91
C LEU A 71 13.34 -4.14 12.03
N ALA A 72 14.66 -3.96 11.93
CA ALA A 72 15.31 -2.65 11.91
C ALA A 72 15.08 -1.89 10.59
N GLU A 73 14.76 -2.57 9.48
CA GLU A 73 14.46 -1.97 8.17
C GLU A 73 12.97 -1.64 7.99
N VAL A 74 12.08 -2.03 8.92
CA VAL A 74 10.63 -1.75 8.82
C VAL A 74 10.29 -0.37 9.38
N GLY A 75 10.94 0.67 8.85
CA GLY A 75 10.30 1.98 8.83
C GLY A 75 8.97 1.89 8.08
N GLY A 76 7.97 2.69 8.43
CA GLY A 76 6.80 2.81 7.58
C GLY A 76 5.81 1.65 7.59
N THR A 77 5.52 1.04 8.75
CA THR A 77 4.46 0.04 8.86
C THR A 77 3.11 0.64 8.45
N ALA A 78 2.17 -0.15 7.93
CA ALA A 78 0.79 0.34 7.77
C ALA A 78 0.09 0.55 9.12
N GLN A 79 0.68 0.04 10.20
CA GLN A 79 0.18 0.09 11.57
C GLN A 79 0.01 1.54 12.03
N TRP A 80 -1.19 1.82 12.54
CA TRP A 80 -1.49 3.08 13.20
C TRP A 80 -0.79 3.18 14.55
N SER A 81 -0.40 4.41 14.89
CA SER A 81 0.08 4.79 16.21
C SER A 81 -0.52 6.15 16.56
N GLU A 82 -0.46 6.51 17.84
CA GLU A 82 -0.91 7.84 18.28
C GLU A 82 -0.14 8.97 17.59
N ALA A 83 1.17 8.79 17.38
CA ALA A 83 1.99 9.76 16.64
C ALA A 83 1.52 9.92 15.18
N LYS A 84 1.22 8.81 14.48
CA LYS A 84 0.67 8.87 13.11
C LYS A 84 -0.71 9.50 13.08
N PHE A 85 -1.57 9.15 14.04
CA PHE A 85 -2.89 9.73 14.15
C PHE A 85 -2.83 11.26 14.24
N ARG A 86 -1.93 11.78 15.09
CA ARG A 86 -1.72 13.22 15.27
C ARG A 86 -1.12 13.87 14.02
N SER A 87 -0.16 13.23 13.36
CA SER A 87 0.51 13.83 12.19
C SER A 87 -0.39 13.97 10.96
N VAL A 88 -1.51 13.25 10.87
CA VAL A 88 -2.49 13.41 9.77
C VAL A 88 -2.95 14.87 9.63
N PHE A 89 -3.16 15.59 10.73
CA PHE A 89 -3.61 16.97 10.69
C PHE A 89 -2.58 17.88 9.99
N GLU A 90 -1.32 17.82 10.43
CA GLU A 90 -0.21 18.59 9.86
C GLU A 90 0.04 18.23 8.39
N LEU A 91 0.01 16.93 8.07
CA LEU A 91 0.24 16.43 6.72
C LEU A 91 -0.85 16.89 5.74
N ARG A 92 -2.09 17.09 6.19
CA ARG A 92 -3.14 17.67 5.33
C ARG A 92 -2.82 19.10 4.90
N LEU A 93 -2.18 19.87 5.77
CA LEU A 93 -1.81 21.26 5.53
C LEU A 93 -0.54 21.40 4.68
N PHE A 94 0.30 20.35 4.65
CA PHE A 94 1.54 20.35 3.88
C PHE A 94 1.27 20.61 2.39
N ALA A 95 1.89 21.65 1.81
CA ALA A 95 1.76 21.99 0.40
C ALA A 95 2.55 21.02 -0.50
N MET A 96 1.92 20.55 -1.58
CA MET A 96 2.57 19.66 -2.53
C MET A 96 3.29 20.44 -3.63
N ASP A 97 4.54 20.09 -3.92
CA ASP A 97 5.25 20.57 -5.10
C ASP A 97 4.71 19.88 -6.37
N LEU A 98 3.80 20.56 -7.06
CA LEU A 98 3.16 20.03 -8.27
C LEU A 98 4.11 19.98 -9.46
N CYS A 99 5.14 20.83 -9.49
CA CYS A 99 6.16 20.82 -10.55
C CYS A 99 7.03 19.55 -10.43
N GLN A 100 7.46 19.23 -9.21
CA GLN A 100 8.20 18.00 -8.95
C GLN A 100 7.33 16.76 -9.19
N LEU A 101 6.05 16.78 -8.79
CA LEU A 101 5.11 15.69 -9.11
C LEU A 101 4.95 15.48 -10.62
N ALA A 102 4.79 16.55 -11.40
CA ALA A 102 4.70 16.48 -12.85
C ALA A 102 5.97 15.88 -13.48
N LYS A 103 7.15 16.30 -13.00
CA LYS A 103 8.44 15.71 -13.41
C LYS A 103 8.49 14.22 -13.10
N ASP A 104 8.11 13.81 -11.89
CA ASP A 104 8.12 12.40 -11.49
C ASP A 104 7.19 11.54 -12.35
N ILE A 105 6.03 12.09 -12.74
CA ILE A 105 5.10 11.42 -13.65
C ILE A 105 5.70 11.27 -15.05
N ARG A 106 6.33 12.32 -15.61
CA ARG A 106 7.03 12.25 -16.90
C ARG A 106 8.13 11.19 -16.87
N ASP A 107 8.99 11.23 -15.86
CA ASP A 107 10.08 10.27 -15.68
C ASP A 107 9.54 8.83 -15.54
N ALA A 108 8.39 8.65 -14.89
CA ALA A 108 7.76 7.35 -14.74
C ALA A 108 7.15 6.81 -16.04
N ARG A 109 6.77 7.66 -17.00
CA ARG A 109 6.30 7.23 -18.34
C ARG A 109 7.44 6.72 -19.20
N ILE A 110 8.60 7.35 -19.10
CA ILE A 110 9.80 6.95 -19.85
C ILE A 110 10.16 5.52 -19.46
N LYS A 111 10.03 4.61 -20.43
CA LYS A 111 10.49 3.23 -20.26
C LYS A 111 12.00 3.27 -20.27
N GLN A 112 12.59 3.17 -19.07
CA GLN A 112 14.03 3.01 -18.94
C GLN A 112 14.50 1.89 -19.87
N PRO A 113 15.47 2.16 -20.76
CA PRO A 113 16.01 1.13 -21.62
C PRO A 113 16.44 -0.02 -20.72
N SER A 114 16.04 -1.23 -21.10
CA SER A 114 16.47 -2.40 -20.36
C SER A 114 17.99 -2.43 -20.48
N SER A 115 18.71 -2.09 -19.42
CA SER A 115 20.17 -2.19 -19.32
C SER A 115 20.70 -3.63 -19.45
N ARG A 116 19.86 -4.56 -19.91
CA ARG A 116 20.32 -5.83 -20.45
C ARG A 116 21.18 -5.46 -21.66
N LEU A 117 22.49 -5.55 -21.47
CA LEU A 117 23.38 -5.86 -22.58
C LEU A 117 22.71 -6.99 -23.38
N PRO A 118 22.77 -6.96 -24.73
CA PRO A 118 22.24 -8.04 -25.55
C PRO A 118 22.79 -9.33 -24.97
N VAL A 119 21.90 -10.11 -24.35
CA VAL A 119 22.27 -11.41 -23.80
C VAL A 119 22.40 -12.26 -25.05
N THR A 120 23.61 -12.25 -25.63
CA THR A 120 24.05 -13.27 -26.56
C THR A 120 23.61 -14.59 -25.95
N SER A 121 22.79 -15.34 -26.68
CA SER A 121 22.07 -16.54 -26.25
C SER A 121 23.02 -17.71 -26.00
N TRP A 122 24.05 -17.51 -25.17
CA TRP A 122 24.97 -18.55 -24.79
C TRP A 122 24.18 -19.63 -24.07
N PRO A 123 24.33 -20.91 -24.48
CA PRO A 123 23.81 -22.03 -23.73
C PRO A 123 24.29 -21.87 -22.28
N ARG A 124 23.35 -21.75 -21.34
CA ARG A 124 23.69 -21.78 -19.92
C ARG A 124 23.91 -23.22 -19.55
N SER A 125 25.17 -23.63 -19.51
CA SER A 125 25.61 -24.88 -18.91
C SER A 125 26.49 -24.58 -17.70
N PRO A 126 26.52 -25.47 -16.70
CA PRO A 126 27.47 -25.37 -15.62
C PRO A 126 28.91 -25.50 -16.16
N ASN A 127 29.89 -24.93 -15.46
CA ASN A 127 31.30 -25.20 -15.71
C ASN A 127 31.68 -26.61 -15.17
N ALA A 128 32.95 -26.99 -15.32
CA ALA A 128 33.45 -28.28 -14.82
C ALA A 128 33.28 -28.48 -13.30
N ALA A 129 33.15 -27.40 -12.52
CA ALA A 129 32.90 -27.42 -11.08
C ALA A 129 31.41 -27.43 -10.71
N GLY A 130 30.50 -27.49 -11.69
CA GLY A 130 29.05 -27.46 -11.43
C GLY A 130 28.49 -26.07 -11.15
N GLU A 131 29.28 -25.01 -11.34
CA GLU A 131 28.88 -23.62 -11.09
C GLU A 131 28.23 -23.01 -12.33
N TRP A 132 27.33 -22.07 -12.10
CA TRP A 132 26.59 -21.33 -13.11
C TRP A 132 27.00 -19.87 -13.12
N SER A 133 27.19 -19.30 -14.31
CA SER A 133 27.48 -17.87 -14.44
C SER A 133 26.24 -17.02 -14.19
N CYS A 134 26.37 -15.89 -13.49
CA CYS A 134 25.31 -14.89 -13.34
C CYS A 134 25.35 -13.85 -14.48
N CYS A 135 24.25 -13.65 -15.22
CA CYS A 135 24.23 -12.69 -16.34
C CYS A 135 24.28 -11.21 -15.91
N SER A 136 24.19 -10.94 -14.60
CA SER A 136 24.21 -9.58 -14.07
C SER A 136 25.56 -9.17 -13.49
N CYS A 137 26.28 -10.09 -12.84
CA CYS A 137 27.58 -9.80 -12.23
C CYS A 137 28.75 -10.56 -12.86
N GLY A 138 28.50 -11.48 -13.80
CA GLY A 138 29.51 -12.28 -14.49
C GLY A 138 30.10 -13.43 -13.66
N LEU A 139 29.96 -13.42 -12.33
CA LEU A 139 30.55 -14.41 -11.43
C LEU A 139 29.96 -15.81 -11.61
N GLN A 140 30.82 -16.84 -11.51
CA GLN A 140 30.43 -18.25 -11.37
C GLN A 140 29.97 -18.53 -9.94
N LYS A 141 28.83 -19.21 -9.77
CA LYS A 141 28.28 -19.53 -8.45
C LYS A 141 27.58 -20.89 -8.45
N TYR A 142 27.51 -21.55 -7.30
CA TYR A 142 26.75 -22.78 -7.15
C TYR A 142 25.24 -22.61 -7.43
N PRO A 143 24.53 -23.67 -7.87
CA PRO A 143 23.07 -23.65 -8.10
C PRO A 143 22.23 -23.09 -6.94
N SER A 144 22.67 -23.32 -5.70
CA SER A 144 22.03 -22.82 -4.48
C SER A 144 21.96 -21.29 -4.41
N GLU A 145 22.84 -20.59 -5.11
CA GLU A 145 22.88 -19.13 -5.20
C GLU A 145 21.90 -18.55 -6.23
N PHE A 146 21.13 -19.38 -6.92
CA PHE A 146 20.12 -18.98 -7.89
C PHE A 146 18.71 -19.37 -7.44
N TYR A 147 17.70 -18.67 -7.93
CA TYR A 147 16.31 -19.08 -7.75
C TYR A 147 15.96 -20.16 -8.79
N LYS A 148 15.09 -21.11 -8.42
CA LYS A 148 14.57 -22.10 -9.37
C LYS A 148 13.66 -21.43 -10.41
N ASN A 149 13.75 -21.86 -11.67
CA ASN A 149 12.94 -21.39 -12.78
C ASN A 149 12.55 -22.54 -13.71
N HIS A 150 11.38 -23.13 -13.46
CA HIS A 150 10.83 -24.26 -14.21
C HIS A 150 10.51 -23.98 -15.69
N ARG A 151 10.77 -22.76 -16.18
CA ARG A 151 10.57 -22.36 -17.58
C ARG A 151 11.87 -22.33 -18.40
N GLN A 152 13.02 -22.58 -17.78
CA GLN A 152 14.34 -22.49 -18.43
C GLN A 152 15.08 -23.83 -18.35
N THR A 153 15.91 -24.09 -19.35
CA THR A 153 16.85 -25.21 -19.35
C THR A 153 17.76 -25.12 -18.10
N GLY A 154 17.79 -26.20 -17.32
CA GLY A 154 18.56 -26.26 -16.07
C GLY A 154 17.83 -25.74 -14.83
N ASP A 155 16.54 -25.39 -14.93
CA ASP A 155 15.69 -25.03 -13.78
C ASP A 155 16.21 -23.87 -12.91
N LEU A 156 17.09 -23.01 -13.42
CA LEU A 156 17.69 -21.89 -12.67
C LEU A 156 17.46 -20.55 -13.37
N HIS A 157 17.28 -19.50 -12.57
CA HIS A 157 17.24 -18.13 -13.05
C HIS A 157 18.57 -17.67 -13.65
N SER A 158 18.52 -16.73 -14.60
CA SER A 158 19.72 -16.20 -15.24
C SER A 158 20.59 -15.31 -14.33
N TYR A 159 20.10 -14.93 -13.16
CA TYR A 159 20.78 -14.04 -12.21
C TYR A 159 20.79 -14.68 -10.83
N CYS A 160 21.89 -14.48 -10.10
CA CYS A 160 22.00 -14.96 -8.72
C CYS A 160 21.04 -14.21 -7.79
N LYS A 161 20.75 -14.80 -6.63
CA LYS A 161 19.85 -14.25 -5.59
C LYS A 161 20.25 -12.83 -5.17
N ALA A 162 21.54 -12.56 -5.00
CA ALA A 162 22.04 -11.23 -4.66
C ALA A 162 21.73 -10.17 -5.74
N CYS A 163 22.02 -10.46 -7.01
CA CYS A 163 21.69 -9.57 -8.12
C CYS A 163 20.18 -9.39 -8.30
N ALA A 164 19.39 -10.45 -8.06
CA ALA A 164 17.93 -10.37 -8.07
C ALA A 164 17.40 -9.44 -6.96
N LYS A 165 17.91 -9.55 -5.73
CA LYS A 165 17.56 -8.68 -4.60
C LYS A 165 17.90 -7.22 -4.90
N GLU A 166 19.10 -6.96 -5.42
CA GLU A 166 19.52 -5.60 -5.78
C GLU A 166 18.66 -5.02 -6.91
N ARG A 167 18.34 -5.81 -7.94
CA ARG A 167 17.42 -5.40 -9.01
C ARG A 167 16.04 -5.05 -8.47
N TYR A 168 15.51 -5.87 -7.55
CA TYR A 168 14.23 -5.60 -6.90
C TYR A 168 14.29 -4.29 -6.09
N ARG A 169 15.35 -4.08 -5.31
CA ARG A 169 15.58 -2.85 -4.53
C ARG A 169 15.65 -1.62 -5.43
N ARG A 170 16.44 -1.65 -6.50
CA ARG A 170 16.54 -0.55 -7.48
C ARG A 170 15.20 -0.22 -8.12
N ARG A 171 14.46 -1.23 -8.59
CA ARG A 171 13.12 -1.03 -9.16
C ARG A 171 12.17 -0.43 -8.12
N GLY A 172 12.26 -0.89 -6.88
CA GLY A 172 11.47 -0.42 -5.75
C GLY A 172 11.69 1.04 -5.35
N LYS A 173 12.83 1.64 -5.74
CA LYS A 173 13.14 3.07 -5.51
C LYS A 173 12.59 3.99 -6.59
N THR A 174 12.03 3.44 -7.67
CA THR A 174 11.47 4.23 -8.77
C THR A 174 9.95 4.27 -8.65
N PHE A 175 9.35 5.42 -8.97
CA PHE A 175 7.90 5.55 -9.00
C PHE A 175 7.26 4.55 -9.99
N ARG A 176 7.78 4.47 -11.22
CA ARG A 176 7.36 3.48 -12.23
C ARG A 176 7.38 2.05 -11.68
N GLY A 177 8.47 1.66 -11.04
CA GLY A 177 8.62 0.33 -10.47
C GLY A 177 7.60 0.03 -9.37
N ASN A 178 7.32 1.01 -8.50
CA ASN A 178 6.29 0.89 -7.46
C ASN A 178 4.88 0.80 -8.04
N ALA A 179 4.52 1.67 -8.99
CA ALA A 179 3.21 1.64 -9.65
C ALA A 179 2.98 0.31 -10.39
N GLN A 180 3.96 -0.15 -11.16
CA GLN A 180 3.88 -1.45 -11.84
C GLN A 180 3.73 -2.63 -10.88
N ARG A 181 4.41 -2.59 -9.72
CA ARG A 181 4.26 -3.62 -8.69
C ARG A 181 2.82 -3.67 -8.17
N LEU A 182 2.22 -2.51 -7.89
CA LEU A 182 0.83 -2.40 -7.44
C LEU A 182 -0.14 -2.96 -8.51
N LEU A 183 0.05 -2.61 -9.79
CA LEU A 183 -0.77 -3.15 -10.89
C LEU A 183 -0.68 -4.67 -11.01
N VAL A 184 0.53 -5.24 -10.92
CA VAL A 184 0.72 -6.70 -11.00
C VAL A 184 0.03 -7.39 -9.82
N GLN A 185 0.15 -6.85 -8.61
CA GLN A 185 -0.53 -7.39 -7.43
C GLN A 185 -2.06 -7.29 -7.57
N ALA A 186 -2.58 -6.14 -7.99
CA ALA A 186 -4.00 -5.92 -8.23
C ALA A 186 -4.55 -6.89 -9.30
N ARG A 187 -3.84 -7.06 -10.42
CA ARG A 187 -4.20 -8.02 -11.48
C ARG A 187 -4.27 -9.46 -10.95
N ARG A 188 -3.29 -9.88 -10.15
CA ARG A 188 -3.29 -11.21 -9.52
C ARG A 188 -4.51 -11.39 -8.61
N ARG A 189 -4.81 -10.39 -7.76
CA ARG A 189 -5.99 -10.42 -6.87
C ARG A 189 -7.30 -10.44 -7.66
N SER A 190 -7.39 -9.67 -8.74
CA SER A 190 -8.56 -9.64 -9.63
C SER A 190 -8.80 -11.00 -10.27
N ARG A 191 -7.75 -11.61 -10.83
CA ARG A 191 -7.80 -12.95 -11.43
C ARG A 191 -8.24 -14.00 -10.41
N PHE A 192 -7.70 -13.97 -9.20
CA PHE A 192 -8.08 -14.91 -8.14
C PHE A 192 -9.57 -14.81 -7.77
N ARG A 193 -10.16 -13.61 -7.87
CA ARG A 193 -11.58 -13.36 -7.58
C ARG A 193 -12.49 -13.43 -8.80
N GLY A 194 -11.96 -13.72 -10.00
CA GLY A 194 -12.73 -13.67 -11.25
C GLY A 194 -13.26 -12.28 -11.62
N GLN A 195 -12.63 -11.20 -11.12
CA GLN A 195 -13.07 -9.82 -11.36
C GLN A 195 -12.33 -9.18 -12.55
N ALA A 196 -12.99 -8.24 -13.23
CA ALA A 196 -12.41 -7.48 -14.34
C ALA A 196 -11.17 -6.67 -13.90
N PHE A 197 -10.20 -6.55 -14.81
CA PHE A 197 -9.00 -5.73 -14.61
C PHE A 197 -8.70 -4.98 -15.90
N ALA A 198 -8.80 -3.66 -15.86
CA ALA A 198 -8.59 -2.79 -17.03
C ALA A 198 -7.67 -1.58 -16.73
N LEU A 199 -6.94 -1.61 -15.61
CA LEU A 199 -5.97 -0.55 -15.29
C LEU A 199 -4.62 -0.79 -15.95
N ASP A 200 -4.00 0.28 -16.44
CA ASP A 200 -2.61 0.31 -16.85
C ASP A 200 -1.76 1.30 -16.02
N LEU A 201 -0.52 1.54 -16.48
CA LEU A 201 0.39 2.47 -15.80
C LEU A 201 -0.10 3.92 -15.93
N ASP A 202 -0.58 4.32 -17.10
CA ASP A 202 -1.00 5.70 -17.32
C ASP A 202 -2.25 6.04 -16.51
N ASP A 203 -3.17 5.09 -16.32
CA ASP A 203 -4.29 5.26 -15.38
C ASP A 203 -3.78 5.56 -13.95
N MET A 204 -2.75 4.86 -13.47
CA MET A 204 -2.18 5.13 -12.15
C MET A 204 -1.52 6.50 -12.06
N LEU A 205 -0.74 6.88 -13.08
CA LEU A 205 -0.09 8.18 -13.13
C LEU A 205 -1.12 9.32 -13.17
N GLN A 206 -2.19 9.12 -13.95
CA GLN A 206 -3.29 10.08 -14.05
C GLN A 206 -4.09 10.18 -12.74
N MET A 207 -4.38 9.06 -12.06
CA MET A 207 -4.97 9.10 -10.72
C MET A 207 -4.11 9.92 -9.75
N LEU A 208 -2.79 9.70 -9.75
CA LEU A 208 -1.89 10.44 -8.86
C LEU A 208 -1.90 11.94 -9.17
N TRP A 209 -1.89 12.31 -10.46
CA TRP A 209 -1.99 13.70 -10.91
C TRP A 209 -3.31 14.36 -10.49
N LEU A 210 -4.44 13.71 -10.80
CA LEU A 210 -5.78 14.23 -10.47
C LEU A 210 -5.97 14.38 -8.96
N GLN A 211 -5.33 13.51 -8.17
CA GLN A 211 -5.29 13.60 -6.72
C GLN A 211 -4.21 14.55 -6.18
N LYS A 212 -3.47 15.26 -7.05
CA LYS A 212 -2.39 16.19 -6.68
C LYS A 212 -1.34 15.54 -5.76
N GLY A 213 -1.07 14.25 -5.96
CA GLY A 213 -0.14 13.47 -5.15
C GLY A 213 -0.63 13.14 -3.73
N ARG A 214 -1.93 13.26 -3.45
CA ARG A 214 -2.52 13.07 -2.12
C ARG A 214 -3.39 11.83 -2.02
N CYS A 215 -3.58 11.32 -0.80
CA CYS A 215 -4.50 10.25 -0.47
C CYS A 215 -5.94 10.69 -0.78
N PHE A 216 -6.69 9.85 -1.50
CA PHE A 216 -8.06 10.17 -1.91
C PHE A 216 -9.03 10.41 -0.74
N TYR A 217 -8.84 9.69 0.38
CA TYR A 217 -9.67 9.85 1.58
C TYR A 217 -9.17 10.99 2.46
N SER A 218 -7.92 10.91 2.91
CA SER A 218 -7.40 11.78 3.97
C SER A 218 -6.75 13.07 3.51
N GLY A 219 -6.45 13.22 2.22
CA GLY A 219 -5.79 14.43 1.69
C GLY A 219 -4.31 14.59 2.07
N ILE A 220 -3.71 13.64 2.79
CA ILE A 220 -2.28 13.68 3.11
C ILE A 220 -1.42 13.35 1.87
N PRO A 221 -0.18 13.86 1.77
CA PRO A 221 0.78 13.47 0.74
C PRO A 221 1.03 11.96 0.72
N LEU A 222 1.08 11.38 -0.49
CA LEU A 222 1.42 9.97 -0.68
C LEU A 222 2.93 9.80 -0.89
N GLN A 223 3.51 8.80 -0.22
CA GLN A 223 4.88 8.36 -0.48
C GLN A 223 4.92 7.30 -1.58
N TYR A 224 5.53 7.62 -2.72
CA TYR A 224 5.60 6.71 -3.88
C TYR A 224 7.03 6.44 -4.39
N LYS A 225 8.04 7.11 -3.82
CA LYS A 225 9.46 6.93 -4.18
C LYS A 225 10.21 6.00 -3.23
N GLN A 226 9.92 6.10 -1.94
CA GLN A 226 10.60 5.32 -0.91
C GLN A 226 9.78 4.09 -0.54
N GLN A 227 10.47 3.00 -0.26
CA GLN A 227 9.88 1.81 0.35
C GLN A 227 10.02 1.93 1.87
N HIS A 228 9.18 1.23 2.63
CA HIS A 228 9.28 1.20 4.09
C HIS A 228 9.22 2.61 4.71
N THR A 229 8.22 3.39 4.27
CA THR A 229 7.91 4.73 4.76
C THR A 229 6.41 4.84 5.02
N ASP A 230 6.03 5.69 5.97
CA ASP A 230 4.64 5.98 6.27
C ASP A 230 3.95 6.60 5.05
N TRP A 231 2.62 6.48 5.00
CA TRP A 231 1.78 7.09 3.98
C TRP A 231 2.08 6.61 2.57
N ARG A 232 2.61 5.38 2.47
CA ARG A 232 2.95 4.75 1.19
C ARG A 232 1.72 4.60 0.31
N MET A 233 1.86 4.98 -0.95
CA MET A 233 0.82 4.81 -1.96
C MET A 233 0.39 3.34 -2.10
N SER A 234 -0.92 3.12 -2.04
CA SER A 234 -1.63 1.88 -2.31
C SER A 234 -2.78 2.14 -3.29
N LEU A 235 -3.22 1.08 -3.98
CA LEU A 235 -4.35 1.11 -4.89
C LEU A 235 -5.58 0.55 -4.19
N GLU A 236 -6.65 1.33 -4.13
CA GLU A 236 -7.89 1.00 -3.44
C GLU A 236 -9.08 0.97 -4.39
N ARG A 237 -10.03 0.06 -4.13
CA ARG A 237 -11.29 0.00 -4.85
C ARG A 237 -12.38 0.71 -4.05
N LEU A 238 -13.16 1.56 -4.72
CA LEU A 238 -14.29 2.24 -4.09
C LEU A 238 -15.43 1.27 -3.78
N ASP A 239 -15.71 0.36 -4.71
CA ASP A 239 -16.59 -0.79 -4.52
C ASP A 239 -15.81 -2.10 -4.70
N ASN A 240 -15.84 -2.94 -3.67
CA ASN A 240 -15.20 -4.24 -3.66
C ASN A 240 -15.88 -5.29 -4.55
N SER A 241 -17.14 -5.07 -4.94
CA SER A 241 -17.89 -5.91 -5.89
C SER A 241 -17.40 -5.72 -7.33
N ILE A 242 -16.92 -4.52 -7.65
CA ILE A 242 -16.42 -4.15 -8.96
C ILE A 242 -14.90 -4.43 -9.04
N GLY A 243 -14.45 -4.79 -10.23
CA GLY A 243 -13.04 -5.05 -10.53
C GLY A 243 -12.15 -3.81 -10.46
N TYR A 244 -10.88 -3.98 -10.84
CA TYR A 244 -9.93 -2.87 -10.93
C TYR A 244 -10.09 -2.17 -12.28
N ILE A 245 -10.95 -1.18 -12.32
CA ILE A 245 -11.19 -0.30 -13.47
C ILE A 245 -11.05 1.16 -13.03
N ARG A 246 -10.76 2.04 -13.98
CA ARG A 246 -10.46 3.46 -13.73
C ARG A 246 -11.51 4.19 -12.88
N SER A 247 -12.80 3.95 -13.13
CA SER A 247 -13.89 4.60 -12.39
C SER A 247 -14.10 4.05 -10.97
N ASN A 248 -13.52 2.88 -10.65
CA ASN A 248 -13.69 2.20 -9.37
C ASN A 248 -12.41 2.20 -8.52
N CYS A 249 -11.35 2.87 -8.96
CA CYS A 249 -10.05 2.81 -8.28
C CYS A 249 -9.55 4.21 -7.94
N VAL A 250 -8.89 4.29 -6.79
CA VAL A 250 -8.25 5.51 -6.27
C VAL A 250 -6.92 5.17 -5.60
N LEU A 251 -6.07 6.17 -5.41
CA LEU A 251 -4.82 6.01 -4.67
C LEU A 251 -4.99 6.48 -3.24
N ILE A 252 -4.57 5.67 -2.28
CA ILE A 252 -4.65 5.97 -0.85
C ILE A 252 -3.31 5.70 -0.17
N ALA A 253 -3.15 6.21 1.04
CA ALA A 253 -2.07 5.79 1.92
C ALA A 253 -2.38 4.39 2.47
N VAL A 254 -1.36 3.54 2.62
CA VAL A 254 -1.52 2.12 3.00
C VAL A 254 -2.18 1.95 4.37
N GLU A 255 -2.02 2.92 5.27
CA GLU A 255 -2.65 2.99 6.58
C GLU A 255 -4.19 3.04 6.49
N PHE A 256 -4.72 3.54 5.37
CA PHE A 256 -6.16 3.58 5.10
C PHE A 256 -6.65 2.36 4.31
N ASN A 257 -5.75 1.42 3.97
CA ASN A 257 -6.09 0.19 3.25
C ASN A 257 -6.38 -0.94 4.26
N THR A 258 -7.54 -0.86 4.89
CA THR A 258 -7.99 -1.87 5.85
C THR A 258 -8.70 -3.03 5.16
N SER A 259 -8.44 -4.24 5.63
CA SER A 259 -9.12 -5.42 5.12
C SER A 259 -10.53 -5.49 5.70
N ASP A 260 -11.54 -5.43 4.83
CA ASP A 260 -12.92 -5.66 5.24
C ASP A 260 -13.27 -7.15 5.16
N HIS A 261 -13.29 -7.81 6.32
CA HIS A 261 -13.68 -9.21 6.44
C HIS A 261 -15.17 -9.40 6.73
N SER A 262 -15.91 -8.33 7.02
CA SER A 262 -17.31 -8.42 7.46
C SER A 262 -18.17 -9.18 6.44
N ARG A 263 -18.03 -8.84 5.15
CA ARG A 263 -18.84 -9.41 4.07
C ARG A 263 -18.55 -10.87 3.74
N ASN A 264 -17.37 -11.38 4.08
CA ASN A 264 -17.01 -12.78 3.75
C ASN A 264 -17.47 -13.77 4.83
N ILE A 265 -17.78 -13.29 6.04
CA ILE A 265 -18.00 -14.13 7.22
C ILE A 265 -19.38 -13.87 7.86
N ALA A 266 -19.99 -12.71 7.60
CA ALA A 266 -21.21 -12.33 8.29
C ALA A 266 -22.37 -13.29 7.99
N ARG A 267 -22.94 -13.84 9.07
CA ARG A 267 -24.20 -14.60 9.08
C ARG A 267 -25.41 -13.69 9.24
N THR A 268 -25.18 -12.39 9.45
CA THR A 268 -26.19 -11.37 9.73
C THR A 268 -25.98 -10.17 8.81
N THR A 269 -26.96 -9.26 8.78
CA THR A 269 -26.85 -8.01 8.03
C THR A 269 -25.61 -7.21 8.44
N VAL A 270 -24.86 -6.76 7.44
CA VAL A 270 -23.66 -5.94 7.59
C VAL A 270 -24.07 -4.48 7.50
N PHE A 271 -24.07 -3.76 8.62
CA PHE A 271 -24.52 -2.35 8.68
C PHE A 271 -23.43 -1.34 8.33
N GLY A 272 -22.18 -1.77 8.34
CA GLY A 272 -21.00 -0.94 8.13
C GLY A 272 -19.83 -1.75 7.60
N THR A 273 -18.69 -1.10 7.45
CA THR A 273 -17.47 -1.68 6.89
C THR A 273 -16.27 -1.07 7.61
N ALA A 274 -15.20 -1.84 7.83
CA ALA A 274 -13.93 -1.28 8.32
C ALA A 274 -13.21 -0.44 7.26
N GLN A 275 -13.70 -0.43 6.02
CA GLN A 275 -13.15 0.36 4.94
C GLN A 275 -13.26 1.86 5.24
N TRP A 276 -12.19 2.58 4.95
CA TRP A 276 -12.16 4.04 5.08
C TRP A 276 -12.98 4.72 3.99
N SER A 277 -13.57 5.86 4.35
CA SER A 277 -14.28 6.76 3.44
C SER A 277 -13.98 8.20 3.80
N ARG A 278 -14.28 9.14 2.88
CA ARG A 278 -14.16 10.58 3.18
C ARG A 278 -15.02 11.00 4.37
N ALA A 279 -16.20 10.42 4.53
CA ALA A 279 -17.09 10.70 5.66
C ALA A 279 -16.45 10.29 7.00
N LYS A 280 -15.85 9.09 7.06
CA LYS A 280 -15.12 8.63 8.26
C LYS A 280 -13.91 9.50 8.57
N VAL A 281 -13.15 9.82 7.54
CA VAL A 281 -12.00 10.72 7.66
C VAL A 281 -12.42 12.11 8.16
N ALA A 282 -13.56 12.63 7.69
CA ALA A 282 -14.12 13.90 8.13
C ALA A 282 -14.66 13.83 9.56
N HIS A 283 -15.27 12.70 9.95
CA HIS A 283 -15.71 12.47 11.32
C HIS A 283 -14.54 12.47 12.31
N VAL A 284 -13.42 11.84 11.94
CA VAL A 284 -12.26 11.67 12.82
C VAL A 284 -11.39 12.93 12.91
N TRP A 285 -11.10 13.57 11.77
CA TRP A 285 -10.12 14.66 11.70
C TRP A 285 -10.71 15.96 11.15
N GLY A 286 -12.04 16.07 11.05
CA GLY A 286 -12.70 17.18 10.37
C GLY A 286 -12.58 17.10 8.85
N HIS A 287 -13.37 17.93 8.16
CA HIS A 287 -13.23 18.10 6.72
C HIS A 287 -11.83 18.64 6.39
N PRO A 288 -11.14 18.09 5.38
CA PRO A 288 -9.90 18.68 4.88
C PRO A 288 -10.22 20.07 4.30
N GLY A 289 -10.07 21.11 5.13
CA GLY A 289 -10.18 22.53 4.81
C GLY A 289 -11.27 22.93 3.81
N ALA A 290 -12.38 23.46 4.32
CA ALA A 290 -13.34 24.24 3.53
C ALA A 290 -12.71 25.40 2.72
N GLN A 291 -11.46 25.78 3.02
CA GLN A 291 -10.69 26.76 2.24
C GLN A 291 -10.15 26.24 0.90
N SER A 292 -10.20 24.93 0.60
CA SER A 292 -9.78 24.43 -0.73
C SER A 292 -10.89 23.77 -1.56
N LEU A 293 -12.07 23.49 -0.98
CA LEU A 293 -13.17 22.84 -1.69
C LEU A 293 -13.81 23.71 -2.80
N SER A 294 -13.68 25.05 -2.72
CA SER A 294 -14.04 25.96 -3.82
C SER A 294 -13.27 25.63 -5.12
N ALA A 295 -12.03 25.16 -5.00
CA ALA A 295 -11.20 24.73 -6.14
C ALA A 295 -11.40 23.26 -6.55
N TYR A 296 -12.16 22.44 -5.80
CA TYR A 296 -12.35 21.02 -6.11
C TYR A 296 -13.67 20.70 -6.82
N LEU A 297 -14.63 21.63 -6.87
CA LEU A 297 -15.92 21.42 -7.52
C LEU A 297 -16.18 22.30 -8.76
N CYS A 298 -15.34 23.29 -9.05
CA CYS A 298 -15.52 24.14 -10.24
C CYS A 298 -14.77 23.67 -11.50
N ASP A 299 -13.91 22.65 -11.45
CA ASP A 299 -13.04 22.30 -12.59
C ASP A 299 -13.03 20.80 -12.97
N ALA A 300 -14.16 20.12 -12.78
CA ALA A 300 -14.38 18.78 -13.35
C ALA A 300 -14.79 18.80 -14.84
N ARG A 301 -14.67 19.95 -15.53
CA ARG A 301 -14.57 19.99 -17.00
C ARG A 301 -13.10 19.97 -17.38
N VAL A 302 -12.45 18.81 -17.22
CA VAL A 302 -11.25 18.54 -18.01
C VAL A 302 -11.69 18.61 -19.47
N PRO A 303 -11.18 19.52 -20.31
CA PRO A 303 -11.45 19.46 -21.73
C PRO A 303 -10.97 18.11 -22.23
N ALA A 304 -11.89 17.27 -22.68
CA ALA A 304 -11.53 16.07 -23.40
C ALA A 304 -10.71 16.52 -24.63
N GLY A 305 -9.39 16.35 -24.58
CA GLY A 305 -8.52 16.60 -25.73
C GLY A 305 -7.48 17.72 -25.61
N GLN A 306 -7.22 18.33 -24.44
CA GLN A 306 -5.97 19.09 -24.32
C GLN A 306 -4.79 18.12 -24.12
N PRO A 307 -3.84 18.02 -25.08
CA PRO A 307 -2.62 17.28 -24.86
C PRO A 307 -1.91 17.89 -23.65
N LEU A 308 -1.38 17.02 -22.78
CA LEU A 308 -0.47 17.47 -21.73
C LEU A 308 0.65 18.29 -22.39
N PRO A 309 1.13 19.38 -21.76
CA PRO A 309 2.12 20.25 -22.36
C PRO A 309 3.33 19.41 -22.82
N GLU A 310 3.51 19.35 -24.13
CA GLU A 310 4.71 18.81 -24.77
C GLU A 310 5.83 19.82 -24.54
N ASN A 311 6.79 19.45 -23.69
CA ASN A 311 8.10 20.09 -23.55
C ASN A 311 9.15 18.99 -23.55
#